data_AF-A0A356TJ45-F1
#
_entry.id   AF-A0A356TJ45-F1
#
_cell.length_a   1.000
_cell.length_b   1.000
_cell.length_c   1.000
_cell.angle_alpha   90.00
_cell.angle_beta   90.00
_cell.angle_gamma   90.00
#
_symmetry.space_group_name_H-M   'P 1'
#
loop_
_entity.id
_entity.type
_entity.pdbx_description
1 polymer ?
#
loop_
_entity_poly.entity_id
_entity_poly.type
_entity_poly.pdbx_seq_one_letter_code
_entity_poly.pdbx_strand_id
1 'polypeptide(L)'
;MTRTLALTLAAATLLVGCYQSHSGRAVPDGGSPPGDGRMPPPPPPPSSEAHFVIASLTLPDAVGRRAHGVNLDGLDSGEGSTEPDATCQEFNVDFTSIHGGEAGVDNAWSQLVPTLESLVGSTYDELLAARIADGSLLIGVRLDDGGGASLVSLSPSGPLRLDSRGRPEAGQRFEVIEELAVGSRSPDGARERMVIRGRFRIPGVEMFLPLLPIAELDRAQLTYAVGSGGLMNGELGAAVEVELAVESIASIMPGIEDTLRSVLESVADLDPGPDPQICTALSLGMAFEAVPAEF
;
A
#
# COMPACT_ATOMS: atom_id res chain seq x y z
N MET A 1 12.04 29.33 -43.71
CA MET A 1 11.02 30.06 -44.48
C MET A 1 9.90 29.10 -44.83
N THR A 2 8.66 29.51 -44.47
CA THR A 2 7.35 29.08 -45.02
C THR A 2 6.94 27.61 -44.85
N ARG A 3 6.06 27.30 -43.87
CA ARG A 3 4.56 27.33 -43.91
C ARG A 3 4.05 25.93 -44.33
N THR A 4 3.02 25.30 -43.75
CA THR A 4 1.70 25.80 -43.32
C THR A 4 0.92 24.67 -42.60
N LEU A 5 0.20 25.01 -41.52
CA LEU A 5 -1.17 24.61 -41.05
C LEU A 5 -1.69 23.15 -41.23
N ALA A 6 -2.66 22.63 -40.47
CA ALA A 6 -3.36 22.91 -39.20
C ALA A 6 -4.57 21.91 -39.11
N LEU A 7 -5.02 21.61 -37.88
CA LEU A 7 -6.33 21.04 -37.49
C LEU A 7 -6.67 19.61 -38.00
N THR A 8 -7.27 18.70 -37.23
CA THR A 8 -8.60 18.86 -36.60
C THR A 8 -8.84 17.77 -35.52
N LEU A 9 -9.63 18.15 -34.51
CA LEU A 9 -10.21 17.39 -33.41
C LEU A 9 -11.26 16.35 -33.90
N ALA A 10 -11.31 15.15 -33.32
CA ALA A 10 -12.54 14.35 -33.21
C ALA A 10 -12.43 13.27 -32.12
N ALA A 11 -13.32 13.37 -31.13
CA ALA A 11 -13.57 12.36 -30.11
C ALA A 11 -14.30 11.13 -30.70
N ALA A 12 -14.02 9.94 -30.15
CA ALA A 12 -14.88 8.77 -30.35
C ALA A 12 -14.88 7.90 -29.08
N THR A 13 -15.98 8.00 -28.34
CA THR A 13 -16.46 7.04 -27.34
C THR A 13 -16.94 5.78 -28.04
N LEU A 14 -16.55 4.60 -27.58
CA LEU A 14 -17.22 3.33 -27.89
C LEU A 14 -17.35 2.48 -26.62
N LEU A 15 -18.56 2.52 -26.05
CA LEU A 15 -19.13 1.49 -25.19
C LEU A 15 -19.66 0.36 -26.09
N VAL A 16 -19.22 -0.88 -25.86
CA VAL A 16 -19.91 -2.07 -26.36
C VAL A 16 -20.06 -3.04 -25.20
N GLY A 17 -21.31 -3.20 -24.76
CA GLY A 17 -21.72 -4.24 -23.84
C GLY A 17 -21.91 -5.58 -24.54
N CYS A 18 -21.76 -6.66 -23.78
CA CYS A 18 -22.28 -7.97 -24.15
C CYS A 18 -23.43 -8.32 -23.19
N TYR A 19 -24.65 -8.17 -23.72
CA TYR A 19 -25.90 -8.63 -23.16
C TYR A 19 -26.15 -10.04 -23.74
N GLN A 20 -26.11 -11.10 -22.93
CA GLN A 20 -26.53 -12.44 -23.37
C GLN A 20 -27.90 -12.79 -22.79
N SER A 21 -28.86 -12.84 -23.70
CA SER A 21 -30.21 -13.37 -23.55
C SER A 21 -30.17 -14.90 -23.47
N HIS A 22 -30.78 -15.49 -22.45
CA HIS A 22 -31.17 -16.90 -22.47
C HIS A 22 -32.67 -17.05 -22.23
N SER A 23 -33.28 -17.66 -23.23
CA SER A 23 -34.69 -17.97 -23.42
C SER A 23 -35.14 -19.15 -22.56
N GLY A 24 -36.22 -18.93 -21.81
CA GLY A 24 -37.40 -19.79 -21.69
C GLY A 24 -37.26 -21.28 -21.39
N ARG A 25 -37.75 -21.68 -20.20
CA ARG A 25 -38.54 -22.91 -20.05
C ARG A 25 -39.54 -22.78 -18.89
N ALA A 26 -40.81 -23.01 -19.20
CA ALA A 26 -41.92 -23.00 -18.25
C ALA A 26 -42.16 -24.40 -17.65
N VAL A 27 -42.45 -24.47 -16.36
CA VAL A 27 -43.06 -25.63 -15.64
C VAL A 27 -43.96 -25.06 -14.51
N PRO A 28 -45.14 -25.66 -14.20
CA PRO A 28 -46.25 -24.96 -13.54
C PRO A 28 -46.37 -25.14 -12.01
N ASP A 29 -47.14 -24.21 -11.44
CA ASP A 29 -47.79 -24.07 -10.12
C ASP A 29 -47.60 -25.14 -9.03
N GLY A 30 -47.09 -24.67 -7.88
CA GLY A 30 -47.29 -25.23 -6.55
C GLY A 30 -47.59 -24.09 -5.56
N GLY A 31 -48.79 -24.08 -5.00
CA GLY A 31 -49.36 -22.94 -4.25
C GLY A 31 -48.63 -22.55 -2.97
N SER A 32 -48.67 -21.24 -2.67
CA SER A 32 -48.37 -20.63 -1.38
C SER A 32 -49.32 -19.45 -1.15
N PRO A 33 -49.69 -19.14 0.11
CA PRO A 33 -50.75 -18.19 0.46
C PRO A 33 -50.39 -16.74 0.07
N PRO A 34 -51.35 -15.81 -0.02
CA PRO A 34 -51.10 -14.45 -0.48
C PRO A 34 -50.27 -13.68 0.55
N GLY A 35 -48.95 -13.65 0.35
CA GLY A 35 -48.04 -12.75 1.05
C GLY A 35 -48.22 -11.33 0.51
N ASP A 36 -48.28 -10.35 1.42
CA ASP A 36 -48.31 -8.92 1.10
C ASP A 36 -47.36 -8.59 -0.04
N GLY A 37 -47.88 -7.96 -1.10
CA GLY A 37 -47.22 -7.71 -2.39
C GLY A 37 -46.01 -6.77 -2.38
N ARG A 38 -45.16 -6.85 -1.36
CA ARG A 38 -43.80 -6.31 -1.38
C ARG A 38 -42.93 -7.32 -2.10
N MET A 39 -42.69 -7.05 -3.38
CA MET A 39 -41.61 -7.67 -4.13
C MET A 39 -40.34 -7.56 -3.27
N PRO A 40 -39.59 -8.65 -3.03
CA PRO A 40 -38.30 -8.54 -2.37
C PRO A 40 -37.46 -7.53 -3.17
N PRO A 41 -36.71 -6.64 -2.49
CA PRO A 41 -35.85 -5.69 -3.20
C PRO A 41 -34.98 -6.50 -4.17
N PRO A 42 -34.79 -6.01 -5.41
CA PRO A 42 -33.88 -6.67 -6.33
C PRO A 42 -32.53 -6.86 -5.62
N PRO A 43 -31.85 -8.00 -5.83
CA PRO A 43 -30.51 -8.18 -5.29
C PRO A 43 -29.68 -6.94 -5.71
N PRO A 44 -28.83 -6.41 -4.82
CA PRO A 44 -27.95 -5.32 -5.21
C PRO A 44 -27.20 -5.74 -6.49
N PRO A 45 -27.01 -4.82 -7.45
CA PRO A 45 -26.19 -5.13 -8.61
C PRO A 45 -24.84 -5.68 -8.12
N PRO A 46 -24.23 -6.66 -8.81
CA PRO A 46 -22.91 -7.13 -8.45
C PRO A 46 -21.99 -5.91 -8.42
N SER A 47 -21.34 -5.65 -7.29
CA SER A 47 -20.28 -4.66 -7.21
C SER A 47 -19.20 -5.09 -8.20
N SER A 48 -18.76 -4.19 -9.08
CA SER A 48 -17.57 -4.47 -9.88
C SER A 48 -16.36 -4.21 -8.99
N GLU A 49 -15.69 -5.26 -8.55
CA GLU A 49 -14.40 -5.11 -7.88
C GLU A 49 -13.31 -4.85 -8.91
N ALA A 50 -12.45 -3.88 -8.63
CA ALA A 50 -11.21 -3.65 -9.39
C ALA A 50 -10.04 -4.31 -8.66
N HIS A 51 -9.26 -5.12 -9.38
CA HIS A 51 -8.17 -5.91 -8.83
C HIS A 51 -6.84 -5.48 -9.44
N PHE A 52 -5.84 -5.28 -8.58
CA PHE A 52 -4.49 -4.87 -8.98
C PHE A 52 -3.45 -5.70 -8.26
N VAL A 53 -2.31 -5.94 -8.91
CA VAL A 53 -1.12 -6.51 -8.26
C VAL A 53 -0.06 -5.42 -8.16
N ILE A 54 0.56 -5.26 -6.99
CA ILE A 54 1.70 -4.37 -6.81
C ILE A 54 2.84 -4.87 -7.69
N ALA A 55 3.23 -4.03 -8.65
CA ALA A 55 4.23 -4.34 -9.67
C ALA A 55 5.61 -3.80 -9.33
N SER A 56 5.68 -2.80 -8.45
CA SER A 56 6.91 -2.28 -7.86
C SER A 56 6.63 -1.73 -6.48
N LEU A 57 7.58 -1.94 -5.56
CA LEU A 57 7.60 -1.37 -4.22
C LEU A 57 9.01 -0.85 -3.96
N THR A 58 9.13 0.38 -3.46
CA THR A 58 10.41 1.03 -3.20
C THR A 58 10.40 1.77 -1.88
N LEU A 59 11.58 1.94 -1.28
CA LEU A 59 11.82 2.71 -0.06
C LEU A 59 12.61 3.99 -0.40
N PRO A 60 11.96 4.97 -1.03
CA PRO A 60 12.64 6.16 -1.50
C PRO A 60 13.14 7.03 -0.34
N ASP A 61 14.34 7.57 -0.51
CA ASP A 61 14.86 8.61 0.37
C ASP A 61 13.96 9.84 0.37
N ALA A 62 13.95 10.56 1.49
CA ALA A 62 13.40 11.91 1.54
C ALA A 62 14.24 12.86 0.66
N VAL A 63 13.57 13.66 -0.17
CA VAL A 63 14.21 14.66 -1.05
C VAL A 63 13.92 16.05 -0.51
N GLY A 64 14.90 16.62 0.19
CA GLY A 64 14.73 17.89 0.89
C GLY A 64 13.68 17.78 1.98
N ARG A 65 12.59 18.54 1.88
CA ARG A 65 11.45 18.53 2.83
C ARG A 65 10.28 17.68 2.34
N ARG A 66 10.53 16.75 1.40
CA ARG A 66 9.49 15.92 0.79
C ARG A 66 9.80 14.44 0.95
N ALA A 67 8.80 13.66 1.31
CA ALA A 67 8.92 12.21 1.45
C ALA A 67 7.65 11.52 0.96
N HIS A 68 7.79 10.23 0.69
CA HIS A 68 6.65 9.31 0.61
C HIS A 68 6.25 8.90 2.02
N GLY A 69 4.97 8.64 2.23
CA GLY A 69 4.42 8.27 3.54
C GLY A 69 3.04 8.90 3.75
N VAL A 70 2.59 8.90 4.99
CA VAL A 70 1.36 9.57 5.42
C VAL A 70 1.59 10.18 6.79
N ASN A 71 0.71 11.11 7.19
CA ASN A 71 0.63 11.59 8.55
C ASN A 71 -0.08 10.53 9.44
N LEU A 72 0.69 9.85 10.29
CA LEU A 72 0.28 8.74 11.14
C LEU A 72 -0.04 9.16 12.57
N ASP A 73 0.49 10.29 13.04
CA ASP A 73 0.24 10.80 14.39
C ASP A 73 -0.68 12.03 14.46
N GLY A 74 -0.99 12.62 13.32
CA GLY A 74 -1.83 13.81 13.19
C GLY A 74 -1.12 15.13 13.47
N LEU A 75 0.20 15.14 13.59
CA LEU A 75 1.01 16.32 13.88
C LEU A 75 1.69 16.85 12.61
N ASP A 76 2.07 18.12 12.65
CA ASP A 76 2.99 18.73 11.68
C ASP A 76 4.06 19.48 12.48
N SER A 77 5.11 18.74 12.83
CA SER A 77 6.27 19.21 13.60
C SER A 77 7.17 20.17 12.81
N GLY A 78 6.97 20.27 11.49
CA GLY A 78 7.81 21.10 10.63
C GLY A 78 9.30 20.73 10.78
N GLU A 79 10.13 21.69 11.15
CA GLU A 79 11.59 21.45 11.29
C GLU A 79 11.98 20.64 12.54
N GLY A 80 11.00 20.19 13.33
CA GLY A 80 11.23 19.61 14.64
C GLY A 80 11.34 20.70 15.71
N SER A 81 10.81 20.40 16.89
CA SER A 81 10.86 21.25 18.06
C SER A 81 12.26 21.22 18.68
N THR A 82 12.67 22.34 19.29
CA THR A 82 13.85 22.39 20.15
C THR A 82 13.50 22.63 21.61
N GLU A 83 12.20 22.64 21.93
CA GLU A 83 11.73 22.87 23.29
C GLU A 83 12.08 21.66 24.17
N PRO A 84 12.55 21.88 25.41
CA PRO A 84 13.04 20.81 26.27
C PRO A 84 11.94 19.87 26.78
N ASP A 85 10.67 20.25 26.67
CA ASP A 85 9.49 19.46 27.03
C ASP A 85 8.76 18.86 25.81
N ALA A 86 9.31 19.04 24.61
CA ALA A 86 8.77 18.40 23.42
C ALA A 86 8.84 16.87 23.53
N THR A 87 7.86 16.22 22.92
CA THR A 87 7.82 14.77 22.75
C THR A 87 8.73 14.32 21.62
N CYS A 88 9.06 13.03 21.54
CA CYS A 88 9.78 12.45 20.40
C CYS A 88 9.10 12.76 19.06
N GLN A 89 7.77 12.80 19.00
CA GLN A 89 7.03 13.12 17.78
C GLN A 89 7.29 14.58 17.35
N GLU A 90 7.28 15.49 18.30
CA GLU A 90 7.53 16.91 18.05
C GLU A 90 9.00 17.20 17.74
N PHE A 91 9.96 16.42 18.28
CA PHE A 91 11.39 16.57 17.98
C PHE A 91 11.75 16.16 16.56
N ASN A 92 11.05 15.17 16.02
CA ASN A 92 11.33 14.65 14.69
C ASN A 92 10.88 15.62 13.60
N VAL A 93 11.45 15.45 12.41
CA VAL A 93 11.14 16.27 11.24
C VAL A 93 10.01 15.62 10.46
N ASP A 94 8.94 16.37 10.26
CA ASP A 94 7.87 15.95 9.35
C ASP A 94 8.13 16.41 7.92
N PHE A 95 7.64 15.65 6.96
CA PHE A 95 7.80 15.96 5.54
C PHE A 95 6.50 16.52 4.94
N THR A 96 6.63 17.02 3.72
CA THR A 96 5.49 17.28 2.85
C THR A 96 5.36 16.15 1.83
N SER A 97 4.15 15.64 1.58
CA SER A 97 3.93 14.58 0.59
C SER A 97 4.49 14.97 -0.79
N ILE A 98 5.17 14.02 -1.44
CA ILE A 98 5.70 14.22 -2.78
C ILE A 98 4.60 14.24 -3.84
N HIS A 99 3.43 13.67 -3.56
CA HIS A 99 2.33 13.53 -4.52
C HIS A 99 1.07 14.36 -4.21
N GLY A 100 0.77 14.64 -2.93
CA GLY A 100 -0.40 15.41 -2.52
C GLY A 100 -0.11 16.79 -1.92
N GLY A 101 1.14 17.04 -1.51
CA GLY A 101 1.52 18.28 -0.84
C GLY A 101 0.96 18.41 0.59
N GLU A 102 0.38 17.35 1.15
CA GLU A 102 -0.04 17.33 2.56
C GLU A 102 1.18 17.49 3.48
N ALA A 103 1.04 18.25 4.56
CA ALA A 103 2.08 18.42 5.57
C ALA A 103 1.96 17.36 6.69
N GLY A 104 2.99 17.25 7.53
CA GLY A 104 3.03 16.25 8.61
C GLY A 104 3.28 14.82 8.13
N VAL A 105 3.93 14.61 6.99
CA VAL A 105 4.21 13.24 6.50
C VAL A 105 5.34 12.61 7.32
N ASP A 106 5.06 11.47 7.92
CA ASP A 106 6.02 10.72 8.73
C ASP A 106 6.77 9.72 7.86
N ASN A 107 8.11 9.73 7.93
CA ASN A 107 8.97 8.70 7.31
C ASN A 107 10.35 8.61 7.99
N ALA A 108 10.37 8.33 9.29
CA ALA A 108 11.57 8.12 10.08
C ALA A 108 12.47 7.03 9.50
N TRP A 109 11.88 5.96 8.94
CA TRP A 109 12.63 4.86 8.35
C TRP A 109 13.61 5.32 7.26
N SER A 110 13.26 6.35 6.48
CA SER A 110 14.13 6.89 5.43
C SER A 110 15.53 7.31 5.94
N GLN A 111 15.64 7.69 7.23
CA GLN A 111 16.91 8.06 7.84
C GLN A 111 17.83 6.84 8.07
N LEU A 112 17.25 5.65 8.22
CA LEU A 112 18.00 4.42 8.44
C LEU A 112 18.45 3.76 7.14
N VAL A 113 17.70 3.95 6.04
CA VAL A 113 17.92 3.26 4.76
C VAL A 113 19.40 3.26 4.32
N PRO A 114 20.12 4.39 4.26
CA PRO A 114 21.52 4.38 3.80
C PRO A 114 22.46 3.56 4.69
N THR A 115 22.23 3.62 6.01
CA THR A 115 23.04 2.87 6.99
C THR A 115 22.79 1.38 6.85
N LEU A 116 21.52 0.99 6.69
CA LEU A 116 21.13 -0.39 6.55
C LEU A 116 21.58 -0.97 5.20
N GLU A 117 21.42 -0.25 4.08
CA GLU A 117 21.91 -0.69 2.77
C GLU A 117 23.43 -0.86 2.74
N SER A 118 24.17 0.02 3.43
CA SER A 118 25.62 -0.11 3.58
C SER A 118 26.03 -1.38 4.33
N LEU A 119 25.23 -1.84 5.30
CA LEU A 119 25.50 -3.07 6.04
C LEU A 119 25.26 -4.32 5.19
N VAL A 120 24.26 -4.26 4.31
CA VAL A 120 23.81 -5.40 3.50
C VAL A 120 24.58 -5.51 2.18
N GLY A 121 25.10 -4.41 1.67
CA GLY A 121 25.81 -4.37 0.39
C GLY A 121 24.88 -4.50 -0.82
N SER A 122 23.60 -4.19 -0.66
CA SER A 122 22.57 -4.16 -1.72
C SER A 122 21.51 -3.15 -1.33
N THR A 123 20.78 -2.60 -2.32
CA THR A 123 19.68 -1.68 -2.03
C THR A 123 18.41 -2.44 -1.69
N TYR A 124 17.53 -1.85 -0.88
CA TYR A 124 16.24 -2.46 -0.60
C TYR A 124 15.38 -2.57 -1.84
N ASP A 125 15.45 -1.58 -2.73
CA ASP A 125 14.70 -1.57 -3.97
C ASP A 125 15.07 -2.75 -4.88
N GLU A 126 16.36 -3.09 -4.98
CA GLU A 126 16.81 -4.27 -5.74
C GLU A 126 16.30 -5.57 -5.12
N LEU A 127 16.33 -5.67 -3.79
CA LEU A 127 15.85 -6.84 -3.08
C LEU A 127 14.34 -7.01 -3.22
N LEU A 128 13.55 -5.94 -3.06
CA LEU A 128 12.09 -5.95 -3.26
C LEU A 128 11.74 -6.31 -4.70
N ALA A 129 12.42 -5.71 -5.68
CA ALA A 129 12.21 -6.03 -7.09
C ALA A 129 12.52 -7.50 -7.41
N ALA A 130 13.58 -8.07 -6.85
CA ALA A 130 13.91 -9.48 -7.04
C ALA A 130 12.82 -10.41 -6.50
N ARG A 131 12.24 -10.10 -5.33
CA ARG A 131 11.18 -10.91 -4.70
C ARG A 131 9.83 -10.78 -5.42
N ILE A 132 9.55 -9.62 -6.01
CA ILE A 132 8.40 -9.47 -6.91
C ILE A 132 8.62 -10.29 -8.18
N ALA A 133 9.83 -10.22 -8.76
CA ALA A 133 10.17 -10.89 -10.01
C ALA A 133 10.18 -12.43 -9.89
N ASP A 134 10.57 -12.99 -8.73
CA ASP A 134 10.52 -14.43 -8.48
C ASP A 134 9.15 -14.93 -7.97
N GLY A 135 8.20 -14.01 -7.73
CA GLY A 135 6.84 -14.29 -7.28
C GLY A 135 6.69 -14.62 -5.79
N SER A 136 7.75 -14.44 -5.00
CA SER A 136 7.74 -14.68 -3.55
C SER A 136 7.22 -13.49 -2.73
N LEU A 137 7.09 -12.32 -3.36
CA LEU A 137 6.40 -11.14 -2.83
C LEU A 137 5.37 -10.65 -3.86
N LEU A 138 4.10 -11.03 -3.67
CA LEU A 138 3.01 -10.56 -4.51
C LEU A 138 1.84 -10.12 -3.63
N ILE A 139 1.54 -8.83 -3.70
CA ILE A 139 0.45 -8.22 -2.93
C ILE A 139 -0.60 -7.74 -3.91
N GLY A 140 -1.83 -8.19 -3.71
CA GLY A 140 -3.00 -7.73 -4.42
C GLY A 140 -3.70 -6.60 -3.67
N VAL A 141 -4.24 -5.65 -4.44
CA VAL A 141 -5.15 -4.61 -3.96
C VAL A 141 -6.52 -4.86 -4.59
N ARG A 142 -7.56 -5.02 -3.76
CA ARG A 142 -8.96 -5.09 -4.21
C ARG A 142 -9.66 -3.80 -3.83
N LEU A 143 -10.36 -3.20 -4.79
CA LEU A 143 -11.18 -2.02 -4.59
C LEU A 143 -12.64 -2.35 -4.93
N ASP A 144 -13.54 -2.17 -3.98
CA ASP A 144 -14.98 -2.32 -4.17
C ASP A 144 -15.60 -0.96 -4.54
N ASP A 145 -16.52 -0.94 -5.50
CA ASP A 145 -17.38 0.21 -5.81
C ASP A 145 -18.13 0.77 -4.59
N GLY A 146 -18.44 -0.10 -3.61
CA GLY A 146 -19.04 0.27 -2.32
C GLY A 146 -18.13 1.06 -1.39
N GLY A 147 -16.87 1.31 -1.77
CA GLY A 147 -15.88 2.02 -0.97
C GLY A 147 -15.10 1.12 0.00
N GLY A 148 -15.26 -0.21 -0.11
CA GLY A 148 -14.36 -1.16 0.54
C GLY A 148 -13.04 -1.26 -0.20
N ALA A 149 -11.97 -1.59 0.50
CA ALA A 149 -10.71 -1.97 -0.13
C ALA A 149 -9.98 -2.98 0.74
N SER A 150 -9.22 -3.91 0.13
CA SER A 150 -8.45 -4.91 0.86
C SER A 150 -7.10 -5.20 0.22
N LEU A 151 -6.17 -5.64 1.06
CA LEU A 151 -4.88 -6.19 0.66
C LEU A 151 -4.92 -7.70 0.80
N VAL A 152 -4.37 -8.40 -0.18
CA VAL A 152 -4.29 -9.86 -0.20
C VAL A 152 -2.89 -10.30 -0.59
N SER A 153 -2.45 -11.45 -0.07
CA SER A 153 -1.25 -12.11 -0.59
C SER A 153 -1.62 -13.01 -1.74
N LEU A 154 -0.77 -13.02 -2.76
CA LEU A 154 -1.02 -13.70 -4.02
C LEU A 154 0.06 -14.75 -4.30
N SER A 155 -0.32 -15.79 -5.02
CA SER A 155 0.59 -16.65 -5.78
C SER A 155 0.24 -16.58 -7.27
N PRO A 156 1.21 -16.74 -8.18
CA PRO A 156 0.91 -16.87 -9.60
C PRO A 156 0.09 -18.15 -9.86
N SER A 157 -1.01 -18.07 -10.62
CA SER A 157 -1.77 -19.26 -11.05
C SER A 157 -1.05 -20.10 -12.13
N GLY A 158 0.14 -19.67 -12.56
CA GLY A 158 0.99 -20.26 -13.58
C GLY A 158 2.36 -19.57 -13.57
N PRO A 159 3.22 -19.76 -14.59
CA PRO A 159 4.49 -19.03 -14.66
C PRO A 159 4.25 -17.52 -14.62
N LEU A 160 4.92 -16.82 -13.69
CA LEU A 160 4.86 -15.37 -13.60
C LEU A 160 5.48 -14.75 -14.86
N ARG A 161 4.70 -13.93 -15.57
CA ARG A 161 5.17 -13.19 -16.75
C ARG A 161 5.62 -11.80 -16.32
N LEU A 162 6.80 -11.40 -16.77
CA LEU A 162 7.39 -10.11 -16.42
C LEU A 162 7.51 -9.23 -17.66
N ASP A 163 7.24 -7.94 -17.49
CA ASP A 163 7.48 -6.91 -18.49
C ASP A 163 8.99 -6.69 -18.71
N SER A 164 9.35 -5.82 -19.66
CA SER A 164 10.74 -5.48 -19.95
C SER A 164 11.53 -4.84 -18.78
N ARG A 165 10.86 -4.46 -17.69
CA ARG A 165 11.44 -3.90 -16.47
C ARG A 165 11.50 -4.92 -15.33
N GLY A 166 11.15 -6.18 -15.59
CA GLY A 166 11.15 -7.24 -14.57
C GLY A 166 9.95 -7.18 -13.63
N ARG A 167 8.86 -6.51 -14.01
CA ARG A 167 7.65 -6.36 -13.18
C ARG A 167 6.51 -7.23 -13.69
N PRO A 168 5.55 -7.65 -12.86
CA PRO A 168 4.37 -8.39 -13.32
C PRO A 168 3.68 -7.70 -14.50
N GLU A 169 3.46 -8.42 -15.59
CA GLU A 169 2.62 -7.95 -16.69
C GLU A 169 1.16 -7.77 -16.25
N ALA A 170 0.50 -6.73 -16.76
CA ALA A 170 -0.92 -6.46 -16.49
C ALA A 170 -1.85 -7.56 -17.03
N GLY A 171 -3.00 -7.73 -16.38
CA GLY A 171 -4.04 -8.69 -16.73
C GLY A 171 -3.68 -10.14 -16.42
N GLN A 172 -2.65 -10.37 -15.61
CA GLN A 172 -2.31 -11.71 -15.14
C GLN A 172 -3.26 -12.19 -14.07
N ARG A 173 -3.46 -13.52 -14.04
CA ARG A 173 -4.27 -14.20 -13.05
C ARG A 173 -3.41 -14.73 -11.91
N PHE A 174 -3.89 -14.50 -10.70
CA PHE A 174 -3.28 -14.94 -9.45
C PHE A 174 -4.27 -15.75 -8.63
N GLU A 175 -3.75 -16.51 -7.68
CA GLU A 175 -4.54 -17.14 -6.63
C GLU A 175 -4.35 -16.35 -5.35
N VAL A 176 -5.45 -16.09 -4.64
CA VAL A 176 -5.37 -15.50 -3.29
C VAL A 176 -4.95 -16.58 -2.31
N ILE A 177 -3.82 -16.34 -1.66
CA ILE A 177 -3.30 -17.19 -0.58
C ILE A 177 -4.02 -16.84 0.72
N GLU A 178 -4.07 -15.55 1.04
CA GLU A 178 -4.66 -15.05 2.27
C GLU A 178 -5.07 -13.58 2.16
N GLU A 179 -6.05 -13.19 2.97
CA GLU A 179 -6.42 -11.78 3.16
C GLU A 179 -5.51 -11.17 4.21
N LEU A 180 -4.81 -10.10 3.84
CA LEU A 180 -3.86 -9.42 4.72
C LEU A 180 -4.60 -8.39 5.56
N ALA A 181 -5.41 -7.58 4.92
CA ALA A 181 -6.05 -6.46 5.60
C ALA A 181 -7.28 -5.96 4.85
N VAL A 182 -8.20 -5.36 5.59
CA VAL A 182 -9.40 -4.71 5.05
C VAL A 182 -9.45 -3.27 5.54
N GLY A 183 -9.86 -2.39 4.64
CA GLY A 183 -9.94 -0.97 4.87
C GLY A 183 -11.15 -0.33 4.19
N SER A 184 -11.27 0.96 4.44
CA SER A 184 -12.26 1.81 3.80
C SER A 184 -11.54 2.78 2.86
N ARG A 185 -12.11 2.97 1.67
CA ARG A 185 -11.72 4.01 0.73
C ARG A 185 -12.37 5.33 1.12
N SER A 186 -11.56 6.38 1.18
CA SER A 186 -11.99 7.77 1.29
C SER A 186 -11.41 8.56 0.13
N PRO A 187 -12.20 9.39 -0.57
CA PRO A 187 -11.63 10.39 -1.48
C PRO A 187 -10.93 11.47 -0.65
N ASP A 188 -9.67 11.77 -0.98
CA ASP A 188 -8.96 12.93 -0.45
C ASP A 188 -8.45 13.79 -1.61
N GLY A 189 -9.23 14.81 -1.95
CA GLY A 189 -8.96 15.67 -3.11
C GLY A 189 -8.94 14.90 -4.44
N ALA A 190 -7.81 14.95 -5.15
CA ALA A 190 -7.61 14.30 -6.45
C ALA A 190 -7.12 12.84 -6.34
N ARG A 191 -6.93 12.32 -5.11
CA ARG A 191 -6.40 10.98 -4.84
C ARG A 191 -7.40 10.18 -4.01
N GLU A 192 -7.31 8.87 -4.13
CA GLU A 192 -8.03 7.96 -3.23
C GLU A 192 -7.09 7.54 -2.10
N ARG A 193 -7.62 7.48 -0.88
CA ARG A 193 -6.93 6.95 0.29
C ARG A 193 -7.68 5.72 0.79
N MET A 194 -6.98 4.60 0.89
CA MET A 194 -7.41 3.44 1.66
C MET A 194 -6.79 3.51 3.05
N VAL A 195 -7.63 3.57 4.08
CA VAL A 195 -7.19 3.43 5.47
C VAL A 195 -7.39 1.99 5.88
N ILE A 196 -6.29 1.27 6.09
CA ILE A 196 -6.30 -0.09 6.63
C ILE A 196 -6.17 0.04 8.15
N ARG A 197 -7.14 -0.50 8.87
CA ARG A 197 -7.10 -0.47 10.34
C ARG A 197 -6.60 -1.81 10.85
N GLY A 198 -5.59 -1.74 11.69
CA GLY A 198 -5.01 -2.90 12.37
C GLY A 198 -3.71 -3.37 11.74
N ARG A 199 -3.23 -4.47 12.30
CA ARG A 199 -1.95 -5.08 12.00
C ARG A 199 -2.12 -6.12 10.91
N PHE A 200 -1.26 -6.08 9.90
CA PHE A 200 -1.16 -7.16 8.93
C PHE A 200 0.28 -7.54 8.64
N ARG A 201 0.45 -8.83 8.36
CA ARG A 201 1.71 -9.45 8.00
C ARG A 201 1.82 -9.54 6.49
N ILE A 202 2.94 -9.17 5.89
CA ILE A 202 3.20 -9.45 4.48
C ILE A 202 3.83 -10.84 4.38
N PRO A 203 3.12 -11.85 3.84
CA PRO A 203 3.62 -13.22 3.77
C PRO A 203 4.80 -13.30 2.81
N GLY A 204 5.75 -14.19 3.08
CA GLY A 204 6.93 -14.35 2.21
C GLY A 204 8.03 -13.30 2.40
N VAL A 205 7.79 -12.22 3.17
CA VAL A 205 8.84 -11.28 3.65
C VAL A 205 9.60 -11.83 4.87
N GLU A 206 9.17 -12.98 5.41
CA GLU A 206 9.79 -13.65 6.55
C GLU A 206 11.25 -14.09 6.38
N MET A 207 11.86 -13.91 5.20
CA MET A 207 13.20 -14.43 4.95
C MET A 207 14.02 -13.52 4.03
N PHE A 208 15.07 -12.89 4.58
CA PHE A 208 16.16 -12.25 3.84
C PHE A 208 15.90 -10.90 3.13
N LEU A 209 15.21 -9.97 3.80
CA LEU A 209 15.80 -8.63 3.90
C LEU A 209 16.52 -8.58 5.25
N PRO A 210 17.87 -8.61 5.31
CA PRO A 210 18.58 -8.72 6.59
C PRO A 210 18.25 -7.61 7.62
N LEU A 211 17.52 -6.55 7.24
CA LEU A 211 17.22 -5.41 8.10
C LEU A 211 15.78 -4.87 7.94
N LEU A 212 14.88 -5.58 7.23
CA LEU A 212 13.47 -5.21 7.13
C LEU A 212 12.55 -6.45 7.18
N PRO A 213 12.47 -7.14 8.33
CA PRO A 213 11.39 -8.07 8.56
C PRO A 213 10.12 -7.27 8.82
N ILE A 214 9.48 -6.75 7.76
CA ILE A 214 8.15 -6.15 7.87
C ILE A 214 7.15 -7.30 8.04
N ALA A 215 7.19 -7.93 9.22
CA ALA A 215 6.27 -8.98 9.61
C ALA A 215 4.95 -8.41 10.12
N GLU A 216 4.90 -7.12 10.45
CA GLU A 216 3.67 -6.47 10.88
C GLU A 216 3.75 -4.97 10.57
N LEU A 217 2.80 -4.49 9.77
CA LEU A 217 2.54 -3.07 9.59
C LEU A 217 1.30 -2.70 10.40
N ASP A 218 1.43 -1.73 11.30
CA ASP A 218 0.30 -1.15 12.02
C ASP A 218 -0.12 0.18 11.40
N ARG A 219 -1.38 0.58 11.58
CA ARG A 219 -1.95 1.85 11.10
C ARG A 219 -1.68 2.15 9.62
N ALA A 220 -1.60 1.11 8.80
CA ALA A 220 -1.23 1.27 7.40
C ALA A 220 -2.26 2.07 6.61
N GLN A 221 -1.79 2.97 5.77
CA GLN A 221 -2.62 3.74 4.86
C GLN A 221 -1.99 3.70 3.47
N LEU A 222 -2.81 3.45 2.46
CA LEU A 222 -2.40 3.48 1.06
C LEU A 222 -3.07 4.67 0.39
N THR A 223 -2.29 5.55 -0.22
CA THR A 223 -2.80 6.66 -1.02
C THR A 223 -2.37 6.46 -2.47
N TYR A 224 -3.30 6.56 -3.41
CA TYR A 224 -3.02 6.29 -4.82
C TYR A 224 -3.90 7.12 -5.75
N ALA A 225 -3.50 7.20 -7.02
CA ALA A 225 -4.31 7.71 -8.11
C ALA A 225 -4.70 6.57 -9.05
N VAL A 226 -5.98 6.47 -9.40
CA VAL A 226 -6.46 5.48 -10.37
C VAL A 226 -6.22 6.02 -11.79
N GLY A 227 -5.44 5.29 -12.58
CA GLY A 227 -5.19 5.58 -13.99
C GLY A 227 -5.63 4.45 -14.92
N SER A 228 -5.59 4.71 -16.23
CA SER A 228 -5.95 3.70 -17.24
C SER A 228 -5.00 2.49 -17.28
N GLY A 229 -3.80 2.61 -16.69
CA GLY A 229 -2.79 1.55 -16.62
C GLY A 229 -2.71 0.83 -15.27
N GLY A 230 -3.53 1.21 -14.29
CA GLY A 230 -3.44 0.69 -12.92
C GLY A 230 -3.47 1.77 -11.85
N LEU A 231 -2.97 1.44 -10.65
CA LEU A 231 -2.78 2.40 -9.57
C LEU A 231 -1.41 3.07 -9.72
N MET A 232 -1.42 4.40 -9.78
CA MET A 232 -0.24 5.24 -10.00
C MET A 232 -0.01 6.14 -8.79
N ASN A 233 1.23 6.62 -8.62
CA ASN A 233 1.63 7.47 -7.48
C ASN A 233 1.17 6.86 -6.15
N GLY A 234 1.38 5.54 -6.00
CA GLY A 234 1.02 4.82 -4.80
C GLY A 234 2.00 5.17 -3.68
N GLU A 235 1.46 5.51 -2.52
CA GLU A 235 2.20 5.69 -1.27
C GLU A 235 1.60 4.77 -0.23
N LEU A 236 2.46 4.07 0.50
CA LEU A 236 2.08 3.34 1.70
C LEU A 236 2.77 4.00 2.88
N GLY A 237 2.00 4.42 3.87
CA GLY A 237 2.50 4.86 5.17
C GLY A 237 2.06 3.87 6.24
N ALA A 238 2.94 3.47 7.15
CA ALA A 238 2.62 2.54 8.22
C ALA A 238 3.55 2.72 9.44
N ALA A 239 3.10 2.26 10.59
CA ALA A 239 3.89 2.21 11.82
C ALA A 239 4.54 0.83 11.98
N VAL A 240 5.79 0.82 12.44
CA VAL A 240 6.57 -0.37 12.78
C VAL A 240 6.98 -0.27 14.24
N GLU A 241 6.53 -1.20 15.09
CA GLU A 241 6.93 -1.22 16.51
C GLU A 241 8.42 -1.56 16.65
N VAL A 242 9.14 -0.77 17.47
CA VAL A 242 10.57 -0.95 17.70
C VAL A 242 10.87 -2.35 18.24
N GLU A 243 10.14 -2.79 19.27
CA GLU A 243 10.31 -4.11 19.88
C GLU A 243 10.18 -5.24 18.87
N LEU A 244 9.14 -5.18 18.04
CA LEU A 244 8.88 -6.19 17.03
C LEU A 244 9.98 -6.22 15.96
N ALA A 245 10.46 -5.05 15.54
CA ALA A 245 11.60 -4.95 14.62
C ALA A 245 12.88 -5.53 15.24
N VAL A 246 13.15 -5.23 16.53
CA VAL A 246 14.29 -5.79 17.27
C VAL A 246 14.21 -7.30 17.35
N GLU A 247 13.09 -7.85 17.83
CA GLU A 247 12.87 -9.30 17.95
C GLU A 247 13.06 -10.01 16.60
N SER A 248 12.50 -9.43 15.55
CA SER A 248 12.54 -10.01 14.22
C SER A 248 13.96 -10.04 13.64
N ILE A 249 14.71 -8.94 13.75
CA ILE A 249 16.11 -8.89 13.26
C ILE A 249 17.02 -9.75 14.15
N ALA A 250 16.84 -9.72 15.46
CA ALA A 250 17.64 -10.51 16.40
C ALA A 250 17.45 -12.02 16.23
N SER A 251 16.28 -12.47 15.76
CA SER A 251 16.05 -13.87 15.39
C SER A 251 17.01 -14.36 14.28
N ILE A 252 17.48 -13.43 13.44
CA ILE A 252 18.43 -13.68 12.34
C ILE A 252 19.86 -13.42 12.80
N MET A 253 20.08 -12.36 13.60
CA MET A 253 21.37 -11.94 14.12
C MET A 253 21.34 -11.86 15.66
N PRO A 254 21.48 -12.98 16.37
CA PRO A 254 21.43 -12.98 17.83
C PRO A 254 22.57 -12.15 18.45
N GLY A 255 22.28 -11.42 19.53
CA GLY A 255 23.28 -10.66 20.28
C GLY A 255 23.45 -9.19 19.88
N ILE A 256 22.61 -8.65 19.00
CA ILE A 256 22.60 -7.23 18.63
C ILE A 256 21.41 -6.45 19.21
N GLU A 257 20.57 -7.09 20.02
CA GLU A 257 19.26 -6.60 20.47
C GLU A 257 19.34 -5.19 21.06
N ASP A 258 20.23 -4.98 22.04
CA ASP A 258 20.39 -3.70 22.73
C ASP A 258 20.92 -2.60 21.79
N THR A 259 21.82 -2.95 20.87
CA THR A 259 22.38 -1.99 19.92
C THR A 259 21.33 -1.59 18.90
N LEU A 260 20.58 -2.56 18.37
CA LEU A 260 19.53 -2.33 17.41
C LEU A 260 18.39 -1.52 18.02
N ARG A 261 17.96 -1.87 19.24
CA ARG A 261 16.98 -1.09 20.01
C ARG A 261 17.40 0.35 20.15
N SER A 262 18.63 0.59 20.62
CA SER A 262 19.14 1.95 20.79
C SER A 262 19.16 2.75 19.50
N VAL A 263 19.46 2.11 18.35
CA VAL A 263 19.43 2.77 17.04
C VAL A 263 17.99 3.08 16.61
N LEU A 264 17.08 2.10 16.72
CA LEU A 264 15.69 2.26 16.32
C LEU A 264 14.96 3.30 17.19
N GLU A 265 15.13 3.27 18.51
CA GLU A 265 14.57 4.27 19.43
C GLU A 265 15.11 5.68 19.15
N SER A 266 16.36 5.80 18.67
CA SER A 266 16.97 7.10 18.38
C SER A 266 16.35 7.82 17.17
N VAL A 267 15.65 7.09 16.30
CA VAL A 267 14.97 7.64 15.14
C VAL A 267 13.45 7.43 15.18
N ALA A 268 12.95 6.70 16.18
CA ALA A 268 11.52 6.48 16.34
C ALA A 268 10.80 7.81 16.55
N ASP A 269 9.65 7.94 15.90
CA ASP A 269 8.88 9.17 15.79
C ASP A 269 7.40 8.99 16.11
N LEU A 270 6.95 7.75 16.35
CA LEU A 270 5.58 7.43 16.68
C LEU A 270 5.44 6.83 18.08
N ASP A 271 4.32 7.13 18.71
CA ASP A 271 3.86 6.55 19.99
C ASP A 271 4.87 6.77 21.14
N PRO A 272 4.84 7.96 21.78
CA PRO A 272 5.66 8.27 22.94
C PRO A 272 5.51 7.22 24.03
N GLY A 273 6.65 6.72 24.51
CA GLY A 273 6.71 5.78 25.61
C GLY A 273 6.48 6.43 26.98
N PRO A 274 6.80 5.71 28.06
CA PRO A 274 6.77 6.27 29.43
C PRO A 274 7.68 7.49 29.60
N ASP A 275 8.81 7.51 28.90
CA ASP A 275 9.57 8.73 28.64
C ASP A 275 9.04 9.34 27.35
N PRO A 276 8.36 10.50 27.38
CA PRO A 276 7.74 11.10 26.20
C PRO A 276 8.76 11.53 25.14
N GLN A 277 10.05 11.57 25.48
CA GLN A 277 11.14 11.87 24.54
C GLN A 277 11.64 10.63 23.78
N ILE A 278 11.11 9.44 24.08
CA ILE A 278 11.47 8.18 23.42
C ILE A 278 10.21 7.56 22.83
N CYS A 279 10.19 7.41 21.51
CA CYS A 279 9.08 6.82 20.78
C CYS A 279 9.27 5.30 20.66
N THR A 280 8.16 4.56 20.64
CA THR A 280 8.16 3.09 20.61
C THR A 280 7.83 2.50 19.24
N ALA A 281 7.52 3.34 18.26
CA ALA A 281 7.27 2.96 16.88
C ALA A 281 7.95 3.92 15.90
N LEU A 282 8.28 3.41 14.70
CA LEU A 282 8.80 4.18 13.58
C LEU A 282 7.75 4.30 12.49
N SER A 283 7.68 5.47 11.86
CA SER A 283 6.96 5.64 10.61
C SER A 283 7.77 5.12 9.42
N LEU A 284 7.08 4.43 8.52
CA LEU A 284 7.60 3.88 7.28
C LEU A 284 6.81 4.46 6.11
N GLY A 285 7.51 5.10 5.19
CA GLY A 285 6.95 5.55 3.92
C GLY A 285 7.51 4.77 2.73
N MET A 286 6.65 4.11 1.96
CA MET A 286 6.99 3.39 0.73
C MET A 286 6.27 3.98 -0.47
N ALA A 287 6.87 3.83 -1.65
CA ALA A 287 6.19 4.11 -2.92
C ALA A 287 5.85 2.80 -3.63
N PHE A 288 4.71 2.77 -4.33
CA PHE A 288 4.32 1.61 -5.12
C PHE A 288 3.66 2.01 -6.45
N GLU A 289 3.75 1.09 -7.42
CA GLU A 289 2.89 1.08 -8.61
C GLU A 289 2.17 -0.27 -8.64
N ALA A 290 0.91 -0.28 -9.09
CA ALA A 290 0.16 -1.52 -9.26
C ALA A 290 -0.49 -1.57 -10.63
N VAL A 291 -0.52 -2.75 -11.23
CA VAL A 291 -1.11 -3.00 -12.55
C VAL A 291 -2.39 -3.83 -12.40
N PRO A 292 -3.35 -3.74 -13.35
CA PRO A 292 -4.54 -4.59 -13.32
C PRO A 292 -4.19 -6.07 -13.27
N ALA A 293 -4.98 -6.85 -12.54
CA ALA A 293 -4.82 -8.29 -12.38
C ALA A 293 -6.18 -8.97 -12.17
N GLU A 294 -6.21 -10.29 -12.12
CA GLU A 294 -7.42 -11.08 -11.87
C GLU A 294 -7.20 -11.98 -10.64
N PHE A 295 -8.00 -11.85 -9.56
CA PHE A 295 -7.97 -12.75 -8.38
C PHE A 295 -9.15 -12.60 -7.39
#